data_AF-A0A0Q7PLL5-F1
#
_entry.id   AF-A0A0Q7PLL5-F1
#
_cell.length_a   1.000
_cell.length_b   1.000
_cell.length_c   1.000
_cell.angle_alpha   90.00
_cell.angle_beta   90.00
_cell.angle_gamma   90.00
#
_symmetry.space_group_name_H-M   'P 1'
#
loop_
_entity.id
_entity.type
_entity.pdbx_description
1 polymer ?
#
loop_
_entity_poly.entity_id
_entity_poly.type
_entity_poly.pdbx_seq_one_letter_code
_entity_poly.pdbx_strand_id
1 'polypeptide(L)'
;MPNQRWYHWLVMALIVLVAACIGVLNLLMGASEDSPLFLADDIFIRIVGLGFMVSTILMILRRQLGYHLAGACFLLSGIEIVATWLLGQPTTATAIAVVFLVFFILSGVALWVGRVFARLPAGA
;
A
#
# COMPACT_ATOMS: atom_id res chain seq x y z
N MET A 1 20.80 22.69 -7.20
CA MET A 1 19.86 22.97 -6.10
C MET A 1 19.72 21.73 -5.21
N PRO A 2 20.44 21.65 -4.07
CA PRO A 2 20.36 20.53 -3.14
C PRO A 2 18.99 20.40 -2.43
N ASN A 3 18.20 21.46 -2.35
CA ASN A 3 16.91 21.46 -1.64
C ASN A 3 15.76 20.68 -2.31
N GLN A 4 15.77 20.41 -3.63
CA GLN A 4 14.69 19.60 -4.23
C GLN A 4 14.85 18.09 -3.99
N ARG A 5 16.07 17.64 -3.64
CA ARG A 5 16.36 16.21 -3.47
C ARG A 5 15.74 15.66 -2.19
N TRP A 6 15.77 16.41 -1.08
CA TRP A 6 15.30 15.91 0.21
C TRP A 6 13.79 15.61 0.23
N TYR A 7 12.98 16.39 -0.50
CA TYR A 7 11.54 16.14 -0.60
C TYR A 7 11.23 14.83 -1.33
N HIS A 8 11.92 14.54 -2.44
CA HIS A 8 11.76 13.26 -3.14
C HIS A 8 12.11 12.08 -2.23
N TRP A 9 13.16 12.23 -1.43
CA TRP A 9 13.54 11.23 -0.45
C TRP A 9 12.50 11.03 0.66
N LEU A 10 11.90 12.12 1.16
CA LEU A 10 10.85 12.06 2.16
C LEU A 10 9.59 11.37 1.62
N VAL A 11 9.15 11.73 0.41
CA VAL A 11 7.97 11.12 -0.23
C VAL A 11 8.21 9.64 -0.50
N MET A 12 9.39 9.26 -0.99
CA MET A 12 9.74 7.86 -1.19
C MET A 12 9.79 7.09 0.13
N ALA A 13 10.36 7.68 1.18
CA ALA A 13 10.39 7.07 2.50
C ALA A 13 8.98 6.82 3.06
N LEU A 14 8.05 7.76 2.84
CA LEU A 14 6.65 7.61 3.27
C LEU A 14 5.93 6.50 2.48
N ILE A 15 6.12 6.42 1.16
CA ILE A 15 5.54 5.35 0.33
C ILE A 15 6.08 3.97 0.76
N VAL A 16 7.39 3.88 0.99
CA VAL A 16 8.06 2.67 1.50
C VAL A 16 7.51 2.28 2.86
N LEU A 17 7.36 3.24 3.78
CA LEU A 17 6.80 3.00 5.11
C LEU A 17 5.36 2.47 5.02
N VAL A 18 4.52 3.09 4.20
CA VAL A 18 3.12 2.66 3.99
C VAL A 18 3.06 1.24 3.44
N ALA A 19 3.84 0.94 2.40
CA ALA A 19 3.89 -0.41 1.82
C ALA A 19 4.37 -1.46 2.84
N ALA A 20 5.37 -1.11 3.67
CA ALA A 20 5.85 -1.97 4.74
C ALA A 20 4.77 -2.23 5.79
N CYS A 21 4.06 -1.19 6.25
CA CYS A 21 2.98 -1.32 7.23
C CYS A 21 1.85 -2.22 6.72
N ILE A 22 1.42 -2.05 5.46
CA ILE A 22 0.41 -2.93 4.84
C ILE A 22 0.91 -4.37 4.80
N GLY A 23 2.16 -4.58 4.33
CA GLY A 23 2.76 -5.90 4.23
C GLY A 23 2.81 -6.63 5.58
N VAL A 24 3.26 -5.92 6.63
CA VAL A 24 3.34 -6.45 8.00
C VAL A 24 1.95 -6.75 8.56
N LEU A 25 0.97 -5.84 8.41
CA LEU A 25 -0.38 -6.05 8.91
C LEU A 25 -1.02 -7.28 8.25
N ASN A 26 -0.90 -7.43 6.93
CA ASN A 26 -1.43 -8.60 6.22
C ASN A 26 -0.78 -9.91 6.68
N LEU A 27 0.51 -9.89 7.03
CA LEU A 27 1.22 -11.08 7.52
C LEU A 27 0.88 -11.43 8.98
N LEU A 28 0.62 -10.44 9.82
CA LEU A 28 0.31 -10.63 11.24
C LEU A 28 -1.15 -10.92 11.49
N MET A 29 -2.06 -10.18 10.87
CA MET A 29 -3.50 -10.30 11.10
C MET A 29 -4.15 -11.39 10.28
N GLY A 30 -3.65 -11.66 9.06
CA GLY A 30 -4.24 -12.68 8.19
C GLY A 30 -5.69 -12.38 7.76
N ALA A 31 -6.42 -13.41 7.33
CA ALA A 31 -7.86 -13.30 7.08
C ALA A 31 -8.67 -13.44 8.38
N SER A 32 -9.93 -12.99 8.37
CA SER A 32 -10.84 -13.26 9.48
C SER A 32 -11.29 -14.73 9.48
N GLU A 33 -11.26 -15.39 10.65
CA GLU A 33 -11.70 -16.78 10.84
C GLU A 33 -13.19 -17.01 10.49
N ASP A 34 -13.98 -15.95 10.42
CA ASP A 34 -15.41 -15.99 10.06
C ASP A 34 -15.65 -16.25 8.55
N SER A 35 -14.61 -16.31 7.70
CA SER A 35 -14.76 -16.58 6.27
C SER A 35 -15.03 -18.06 5.97
N PRO A 36 -16.04 -18.40 5.14
CA PRO A 36 -16.26 -19.77 4.67
C PRO A 36 -15.08 -20.31 3.84
N LEU A 37 -14.19 -19.43 3.36
CA LEU A 37 -12.97 -19.74 2.62
C LEU A 37 -11.71 -19.28 3.37
N PHE A 38 -11.77 -19.23 4.70
CA PHE A 38 -10.70 -18.71 5.58
C PHE A 38 -9.28 -19.12 5.17
N LEU A 39 -9.02 -20.40 4.91
CA LEU A 39 -7.69 -20.88 4.52
C LEU A 39 -7.20 -20.29 3.19
N ALA A 40 -8.09 -20.14 2.21
CA ALA A 40 -7.74 -19.59 0.91
C ALA A 40 -7.51 -18.08 1.00
N ASP A 41 -8.38 -17.37 1.74
CA ASP A 41 -8.27 -15.93 1.96
C ASP A 41 -7.02 -15.59 2.78
N ASP A 42 -6.70 -16.37 3.83
CA ASP A 42 -5.52 -16.15 4.67
C ASP A 42 -4.23 -16.34 3.87
N ILE A 43 -4.12 -17.42 3.09
CA ILE A 43 -2.97 -17.64 2.21
C ILE A 43 -2.85 -16.50 1.19
N PHE A 44 -3.95 -16.08 0.59
CA PHE A 44 -3.95 -14.99 -0.38
C PHE A 44 -3.48 -13.68 0.25
N ILE A 45 -4.04 -13.29 1.40
CA ILE A 45 -3.65 -12.06 2.12
C ILE A 45 -2.18 -12.10 2.52
N ARG A 46 -1.66 -13.24 2.96
CA ARG A 46 -0.23 -13.41 3.27
C ARG A 46 0.67 -13.29 2.04
N ILE A 47 0.26 -13.86 0.89
CA ILE A 47 0.99 -13.71 -0.38
C ILE A 47 1.01 -12.24 -0.81
N VAL A 48 -0.12 -11.54 -0.69
CA VAL A 48 -0.20 -10.10 -0.99
C VAL A 48 0.66 -9.30 -0.02
N GLY A 49 0.65 -9.63 1.27
CA GLY A 49 1.51 -9.02 2.29
C GLY A 49 3.00 -9.19 2.00
N LEU A 50 3.41 -10.41 1.63
CA LEU A 50 4.76 -10.71 1.12
C LEU A 50 5.10 -9.88 -0.12
N GLY A 51 4.17 -9.74 -1.06
CA GLY A 51 4.32 -8.91 -2.24
C GLY A 51 4.61 -7.44 -1.89
N PHE A 52 3.89 -6.88 -0.92
CA PHE A 52 4.15 -5.54 -0.40
C PHE A 52 5.54 -5.42 0.27
N MET A 53 5.97 -6.44 1.02
CA MET A 53 7.31 -6.46 1.63
C MET A 53 8.42 -6.52 0.58
N VAL A 54 8.28 -7.38 -0.44
CA VAL A 54 9.22 -7.47 -1.56
C VAL A 54 9.25 -6.16 -2.34
N SER A 55 8.08 -5.58 -2.62
CA SER A 55 7.96 -4.28 -3.27
C SER A 55 8.69 -3.19 -2.49
N THR A 56 8.51 -3.14 -1.16
CA THR A 56 9.17 -2.20 -0.26
C THR A 56 10.69 -2.29 -0.40
N ILE A 57 11.24 -3.51 -0.33
CA ILE A 57 12.68 -3.75 -0.51
C ILE A 57 13.14 -3.26 -1.89
N LEU A 58 12.40 -3.59 -2.95
CA LEU A 58 12.72 -3.15 -4.31
C LEU A 58 12.68 -1.62 -4.48
N MET A 59 11.72 -0.94 -3.83
CA MET A 59 11.64 0.52 -3.81
C MET A 59 12.82 1.16 -3.07
N ILE A 60 13.26 0.58 -1.94
CA ILE A 60 14.47 1.01 -1.22
C ILE A 60 15.70 0.86 -2.13
N LEU A 61 15.79 -0.25 -2.86
CA LEU A 61 16.82 -0.50 -3.87
C LEU A 61 16.63 0.33 -5.16
N ARG A 62 15.63 1.22 -5.20
CA ARG A 62 15.26 2.09 -6.31
C ARG A 62 14.99 1.37 -7.63
N ARG A 63 14.53 0.11 -7.58
CA ARG A 63 14.16 -0.66 -8.76
C ARG A 63 12.75 -0.29 -9.20
N GLN A 64 12.57 0.03 -10.48
CA GLN A 64 11.25 0.36 -11.05
C GLN A 64 10.21 -0.76 -10.86
N LEU A 65 10.68 -2.01 -10.84
CA LEU A 65 9.86 -3.19 -10.54
C LEU A 65 9.13 -3.10 -9.19
N GLY A 66 9.68 -2.39 -8.20
CA GLY A 66 9.01 -2.19 -6.92
C GLY A 66 7.69 -1.44 -7.08
N TYR A 67 7.66 -0.34 -7.84
CA TYR A 67 6.43 0.43 -8.06
C TYR A 67 5.36 -0.37 -8.82
N HIS A 68 5.78 -1.17 -9.80
CA HIS A 68 4.86 -2.06 -10.52
C HIS A 68 4.30 -3.15 -9.62
N LEU A 69 5.13 -3.77 -8.78
CA LEU A 69 4.72 -4.81 -7.85
C LEU A 69 3.75 -4.27 -6.79
N ALA A 70 4.05 -3.11 -6.18
CA ALA A 70 3.12 -2.43 -5.29
C ALA A 70 1.77 -2.19 -5.98
N GLY A 71 1.78 -1.65 -7.21
CA GLY A 71 0.56 -1.42 -7.99
C GLY A 71 -0.26 -2.69 -8.21
N ALA A 72 0.40 -3.80 -8.54
CA ALA A 72 -0.25 -5.10 -8.68
C ALA A 72 -0.85 -5.60 -7.36
N CYS A 73 -0.12 -5.48 -6.24
CA CYS A 73 -0.64 -5.81 -4.91
C CYS A 73 -1.85 -4.94 -4.54
N PHE A 74 -1.83 -3.65 -4.86
CA PHE A 74 -2.98 -2.74 -4.68
C PHE A 74 -4.22 -3.21 -5.46
N LEU A 75 -4.04 -3.63 -6.71
CA LEU A 75 -5.14 -4.15 -7.53
C LEU A 75 -5.70 -5.46 -6.96
N LEU A 76 -4.83 -6.38 -6.55
CA LEU A 76 -5.22 -7.67 -5.97
C LEU A 76 -6.00 -7.51 -4.65
N SER A 77 -5.56 -6.61 -3.77
CA SER A 77 -6.31 -6.24 -2.57
C SER A 77 -7.67 -5.61 -2.88
N GLY A 78 -7.77 -4.80 -3.93
CA GLY A 78 -9.07 -4.26 -4.38
C GLY A 78 -10.04 -5.36 -4.82
N ILE A 79 -9.56 -6.36 -5.55
CA ILE A 79 -10.35 -7.52 -5.97
C ILE A 79 -10.83 -8.32 -4.75
N GLU A 80 -9.96 -8.52 -3.76
CA GLU A 80 -10.31 -9.20 -2.50
C GLU A 80 -11.40 -8.46 -1.74
N ILE A 81 -11.29 -7.14 -1.56
CA ILE A 81 -12.35 -6.34 -0.91
C ILE A 81 -13.71 -6.54 -1.60
N VAL A 82 -13.76 -6.53 -2.93
CA VAL A 82 -15.00 -6.76 -3.68
C VAL A 82 -15.51 -8.18 -3.50
N ALA A 83 -14.63 -9.18 -3.55
CA ALA A 83 -14.99 -10.59 -3.33
C ALA A 83 -15.57 -10.80 -1.92
N THR A 84 -14.91 -10.26 -0.90
CA THR A 84 -15.36 -10.30 0.51
C THR A 84 -16.72 -9.61 0.69
N TRP A 85 -16.96 -8.52 -0.05
CA TRP A 85 -18.27 -7.86 -0.07
C TRP A 85 -19.37 -8.73 -0.70
N LEU A 86 -19.08 -9.39 -1.83
CA LEU A 86 -20.01 -10.28 -2.52
C LEU A 86 -20.31 -11.57 -1.74
N LEU A 87 -19.39 -12.01 -0.88
CA LEU A 87 -19.55 -13.17 0.01
C LEU A 87 -20.42 -12.87 1.24
N GLY A 88 -21.01 -11.67 1.34
CA GLY A 88 -21.93 -11.32 2.41
C GLY A 88 -21.23 -10.91 3.72
N GLN A 89 -19.97 -10.48 3.66
CA GLN A 89 -19.21 -9.96 4.80
C GLN A 89 -18.93 -8.45 4.66
N PRO A 90 -19.97 -7.60 4.63
CA PRO A 90 -19.81 -6.19 4.30
C PRO A 90 -19.02 -5.42 5.34
N THR A 91 -19.12 -5.78 6.63
CA THR A 91 -18.41 -5.13 7.74
C THR A 91 -16.90 -5.32 7.64
N THR A 92 -16.45 -6.57 7.44
CA THR A 92 -15.04 -6.93 7.25
C THR A 92 -14.48 -6.26 6.00
N ALA A 93 -15.21 -6.35 4.88
CA ALA A 93 -14.84 -5.68 3.64
C ALA A 93 -14.71 -4.16 3.82
N THR A 94 -15.63 -3.50 4.53
CA THR A 94 -15.51 -2.06 4.81
C THR A 94 -14.32 -1.72 5.70
N ALA A 95 -14.00 -2.53 6.72
CA ALA A 95 -12.84 -2.28 7.57
C ALA A 95 -11.53 -2.35 6.78
N ILE A 96 -11.37 -3.39 5.95
CA ILE A 96 -10.21 -3.55 5.06
C ILE A 96 -10.17 -2.39 4.06
N ALA A 97 -11.30 -2.05 3.44
CA ALA A 97 -11.40 -0.96 2.48
C ALA A 97 -11.02 0.40 3.09
N VAL A 98 -11.42 0.69 4.32
CA VAL A 98 -11.06 1.94 5.02
C VAL A 98 -9.56 2.01 5.26
N VAL A 99 -8.95 0.94 5.78
CA VAL A 99 -7.50 0.88 6.00
C VAL A 99 -6.77 1.09 4.66
N PHE A 100 -7.23 0.42 3.61
CA PHE A 100 -6.66 0.54 2.27
C PHE A 100 -6.81 1.96 1.69
N LEU A 101 -7.99 2.56 1.86
CA LEU A 101 -8.29 3.92 1.40
C LEU A 101 -7.44 4.95 2.12
N VAL A 102 -7.25 4.81 3.45
CA VAL A 102 -6.37 5.69 4.23
C VAL A 102 -4.94 5.63 3.68
N PHE A 103 -4.40 4.43 3.46
CA PHE A 103 -3.05 4.29 2.91
C PHE A 103 -2.91 4.79 1.47
N PHE A 104 -3.95 4.61 0.65
CA PHE A 104 -4.01 5.16 -0.70
C PHE A 104 -4.00 6.69 -0.69
N ILE A 105 -4.83 7.30 0.17
CA ILE A 105 -4.87 8.77 0.36
C ILE A 105 -3.53 9.28 0.86
N LEU A 106 -2.92 8.65 1.87
CA LEU A 106 -1.62 9.04 2.40
C LEU A 106 -0.54 9.00 1.30
N SER A 107 -0.56 7.96 0.46
CA SER A 107 0.36 7.85 -0.68
C SER A 107 0.10 8.92 -1.75
N GLY A 108 -1.18 9.19 -2.07
CA GLY A 108 -1.58 10.22 -3.01
C GLY A 108 -1.22 11.64 -2.54
N VAL A 109 -1.45 11.93 -1.25
CA VAL A 109 -1.06 13.18 -0.59
C VAL A 109 0.46 13.32 -0.61
N ALA A 110 1.22 12.26 -0.30
CA ALA A 110 2.67 12.28 -0.38
C ALA A 110 3.17 12.66 -1.79
N LEU A 111 2.59 12.05 -2.83
CA LEU A 111 2.91 12.36 -4.22
C LEU A 111 2.48 13.79 -4.63
N TRP A 112 1.30 14.24 -4.18
CA TRP A 112 0.79 15.58 -4.47
C TRP A 112 1.65 16.66 -3.79
N VAL A 113 1.95 16.50 -2.51
CA VAL A 113 2.89 17.34 -1.76
C VAL A 113 4.23 17.39 -2.49
N GLY A 114 4.78 16.24 -2.89
CA GLY A 114 6.01 16.19 -3.69
C GLY A 114 5.95 17.03 -4.97
N ARG A 115 4.80 17.04 -5.67
CA ARG A 115 4.59 17.85 -6.88
C ARG A 115 4.43 19.35 -6.59
N VAL A 116 3.68 19.72 -5.55
CA VAL A 116 3.46 21.12 -5.17
C VAL A 116 4.78 21.77 -4.77
N PHE A 117 5.55 21.12 -3.91
CA PHE A 117 6.85 21.63 -3.47
C PHE A 117 7.89 21.64 -4.59
N ALA A 118 7.81 20.74 -5.58
CA ALA A 118 8.65 20.80 -6.77
C ALA A 118 8.38 22.03 -7.66
N ARG A 119 7.19 22.64 -7.57
CA ARG A 119 6.79 23.84 -8.33
C ARG A 119 7.10 25.15 -7.62
N LEU A 120 7.47 25.11 -6.34
CA LEU A 120 7.84 26.32 -5.60
C LEU A 120 9.23 26.80 -6.06
N PRO A 121 9.40 28.11 -6.36
CA PRO A 121 10.69 28.68 -6.72
C PRO A 121 11.68 28.48 -5.56
N ALA A 122 12.93 28.13 -5.89
CA ALA A 122 13.94 27.67 -4.93
C ALA A 122 14.52 28.76 -4.00
N GLY A 123 13.78 29.83 -3.69
CA GLY A 123 14.29 30.95 -2.90
C GLY A 123 13.23 32.00 -2.54
N ALA A 124 12.23 31.62 -1.76
CA ALA A 124 11.44 32.55 -0.94
C ALA A 124 11.72 32.23 0.53
#